data_AF-A0A1B6I752-F1
#
_entry.id   AF-A0A1B6I752-F1
#
_cell.length_a   1.000
_cell.length_b   1.000
_cell.length_c   1.000
_cell.angle_alpha   90.00
_cell.angle_beta   90.00
_cell.angle_gamma   90.00
#
_symmetry.space_group_name_H-M   'P 1'
#
loop_
_entity.id
_entity.type
_entity.pdbx_description
1 polymer ?
#
loop_
_entity_poly.entity_id
_entity_poly.type
_entity_poly.pdbx_seq_one_letter_code
_entity_poly.pdbx_strand_id
1 'polypeptide(L)'
;RLPSAPVDWSEINAAWGQTALLLTALARKMNLTFDKFRIVPYGNHSYIEVLSEHKELPLYGSGGFRFLWDTKFDAAMVAFLDCLQQFKEEVEKGDSGFCLPYKMDRGRIEDASTGNSFSVKIQFNSEEQWTKALKFLLTNLKWGLAWVSSQFAKDQIKYLKNELR
;
A
#
# COMPACT_ATOMS: atom_id res chain seq x y z
N ARG A 1 -7.78 -10.97 -8.63
CA ARG A 1 -8.49 -11.60 -9.76
C ARG A 1 -7.92 -12.99 -9.95
N LEU A 2 -8.74 -14.01 -10.21
CA LEU A 2 -8.27 -15.36 -10.52
C LEU A 2 -8.90 -15.83 -11.84
N PRO A 3 -8.29 -16.76 -12.58
CA PRO A 3 -8.88 -17.29 -13.80
C PRO A 3 -10.27 -17.92 -13.57
N SER A 4 -10.45 -18.56 -12.40
CA SER A 4 -11.71 -19.15 -11.97
C SER A 4 -12.71 -18.17 -11.34
N ALA A 5 -12.27 -16.94 -11.02
CA ALA A 5 -13.07 -15.89 -10.41
C ALA A 5 -12.66 -14.53 -10.97
N PRO A 6 -13.15 -14.18 -12.18
CA PRO A 6 -12.81 -12.92 -12.82
C PRO A 6 -13.38 -11.75 -12.01
N VAL A 7 -12.58 -10.72 -11.82
CA VAL A 7 -12.97 -9.46 -11.16
C VAL A 7 -12.87 -8.36 -12.21
N ASP A 8 -13.88 -7.49 -12.24
CA ASP A 8 -13.93 -6.37 -13.17
C ASP A 8 -12.87 -5.32 -12.81
N TRP A 9 -12.33 -4.65 -13.84
CA TRP A 9 -11.32 -3.62 -13.64
C TRP A 9 -11.85 -2.42 -12.88
N SER A 10 -13.13 -2.07 -13.03
CA SER A 10 -13.76 -1.00 -12.23
C SER A 10 -13.69 -1.29 -10.73
N GLU A 11 -13.87 -2.55 -10.32
CA GLU A 11 -13.76 -2.98 -8.94
C GLU A 11 -12.30 -2.97 -8.45
N ILE A 12 -11.36 -3.47 -9.26
CA ILE A 12 -9.91 -3.41 -8.97
C ILE A 12 -9.46 -1.95 -8.79
N ASN A 13 -9.90 -1.06 -9.67
CA ASN A 13 -9.59 0.36 -9.64
C ASN A 13 -10.19 1.04 -8.41
N ALA A 14 -11.44 0.70 -8.04
CA ALA A 14 -12.07 1.21 -6.82
C ALA A 14 -11.31 0.74 -5.57
N ALA A 15 -10.86 -0.51 -5.53
CA ALA A 15 -10.06 -1.07 -4.43
C ALA A 15 -8.70 -0.35 -4.29
N TRP A 16 -8.00 -0.09 -5.41
CA TRP A 16 -6.80 0.74 -5.40
C TRP A 16 -7.08 2.17 -4.93
N GLY A 17 -8.24 2.71 -5.31
CA GLY A 17 -8.76 3.98 -4.80
C GLY A 17 -8.81 4.07 -3.28
N GLN A 18 -9.46 3.08 -2.67
CA GLN A 18 -9.57 2.98 -1.21
C GLN A 18 -8.22 2.70 -0.53
N THR A 19 -7.37 1.90 -1.17
CA THR A 19 -6.02 1.58 -0.68
C THR A 19 -5.13 2.83 -0.66
N ALA A 20 -5.19 3.65 -1.71
CA ALA A 20 -4.52 4.94 -1.79
C ALA A 20 -5.00 5.92 -0.71
N LEU A 21 -6.32 6.02 -0.52
CA LEU A 21 -6.91 6.85 0.52
C LEU A 21 -6.45 6.42 1.92
N LEU A 22 -6.48 5.12 2.20
CA LEU A 22 -6.08 4.56 3.49
C LEU A 22 -4.62 4.90 3.83
N LEU A 23 -3.68 4.58 2.95
CA LEU A 23 -2.26 4.83 3.22
C LEU A 23 -1.97 6.33 3.36
N THR A 24 -2.61 7.17 2.54
CA THR A 24 -2.51 8.63 2.66
C THR A 24 -3.04 9.12 4.01
N ALA A 25 -4.17 8.60 4.47
CA ALA A 25 -4.75 8.96 5.77
C ALA A 25 -3.86 8.53 6.94
N LEU A 26 -3.31 7.31 6.89
CA LEU A 26 -2.37 6.81 7.90
C LEU A 26 -1.10 7.65 7.96
N ALA A 27 -0.49 7.95 6.81
CA ALA A 27 0.72 8.78 6.72
C ALA A 27 0.48 10.19 7.28
N ARG A 28 -0.60 10.86 6.86
CA ARG A 28 -1.00 12.17 7.40
C ARG A 28 -1.17 12.13 8.90
N LYS A 29 -1.78 11.07 9.41
CA LYS A 29 -2.09 10.91 10.83
C LYS A 29 -0.83 10.64 11.67
N MET A 30 0.25 10.15 11.05
CA MET A 30 1.58 10.01 11.65
C MET A 30 2.51 11.19 11.35
N ASN A 31 2.04 12.24 10.64
CA ASN A 31 2.88 13.30 10.09
C ASN A 31 4.05 12.79 9.22
N LEU A 32 3.85 11.67 8.53
CA LEU A 32 4.80 11.10 7.59
C LEU A 32 4.61 11.73 6.21
N THR A 33 5.71 12.20 5.62
CA THR A 33 5.79 12.62 4.21
C THR A 33 6.67 11.64 3.46
N PHE A 34 6.15 11.09 2.36
CA PHE A 34 6.92 10.19 1.51
C PHE A 34 7.93 10.97 0.66
N ASP A 35 9.11 10.40 0.43
CA ASP A 35 10.23 11.09 -0.24
C ASP A 35 10.02 11.27 -1.76
N LYS A 36 10.11 10.18 -2.54
CA LYS A 36 10.11 10.24 -4.02
C LYS A 36 8.74 10.43 -4.64
N PHE A 37 7.69 10.10 -3.89
CA PHE A 37 6.37 9.87 -4.42
C PHE A 37 5.30 10.56 -3.57
N ARG A 38 4.24 11.03 -4.23
CA ARG A 38 3.01 11.46 -3.56
C ARG A 38 1.85 10.59 -4.01
N ILE A 39 1.15 10.00 -3.04
CA ILE A 39 -0.09 9.25 -3.30
C ILE A 39 -1.23 10.26 -3.46
N VAL A 40 -1.98 10.18 -4.54
CA VAL A 40 -3.14 11.04 -4.80
C VAL A 40 -4.43 10.21 -4.84
N PRO A 41 -5.22 10.20 -3.75
CA PRO A 41 -6.53 9.56 -3.74
C PRO A 41 -7.51 10.30 -4.65
N TYR A 42 -8.03 9.62 -5.67
CA TYR A 42 -8.94 10.18 -6.67
C TYR A 42 -10.01 9.16 -7.10
N GLY A 43 -10.72 8.59 -6.12
CA GLY A 43 -11.73 7.56 -6.34
C GLY A 43 -11.14 6.34 -7.05
N ASN A 44 -11.84 5.80 -8.05
CA ASN A 44 -11.35 4.70 -8.88
C ASN A 44 -10.32 5.14 -9.95
N HIS A 45 -9.83 6.37 -9.90
CA HIS A 45 -8.76 6.87 -10.79
C HIS A 45 -7.59 7.45 -9.99
N SER A 46 -7.36 6.95 -8.77
CA SER A 46 -6.19 7.32 -7.95
C SER A 46 -4.87 7.08 -8.69
N TYR A 47 -3.83 7.84 -8.34
CA TYR A 47 -2.52 7.77 -8.98
C TYR A 47 -1.39 8.09 -8.01
N ILE A 48 -0.16 7.85 -8.46
CA ILE A 48 1.07 8.26 -7.79
C ILE A 48 1.73 9.36 -8.61
N GLU A 49 2.15 10.43 -7.98
CA GLU A 49 3.05 11.42 -8.60
C GLU A 49 4.49 11.12 -8.25
N VAL A 50 5.36 11.16 -9.26
CA VAL A 50 6.82 11.16 -9.11
C VAL A 50 7.28 12.61 -8.94
N LEU A 51 7.74 12.97 -7.74
CA LEU A 51 7.95 14.38 -7.37
C LEU A 51 9.05 15.05 -8.21
N SER A 52 10.11 14.33 -8.57
CA SER A 52 11.23 14.86 -9.35
C SER A 52 10.89 15.12 -10.82
N GLU A 53 9.90 14.40 -11.37
CA GLU A 53 9.55 14.46 -12.78
C GLU A 53 8.20 15.16 -13.04
N HIS A 54 7.45 15.48 -11.98
CA HIS A 54 6.05 15.92 -12.07
C HIS A 54 5.20 14.99 -12.95
N LYS A 55 5.47 13.69 -12.84
CA LYS A 55 4.87 12.65 -13.68
C LYS A 55 3.84 11.84 -12.90
N GLU A 56 2.70 11.62 -13.50
CA GLU A 56 1.63 10.78 -12.93
C GLU A 56 1.76 9.32 -13.40
N LEU A 57 1.63 8.40 -12.44
CA LEU A 57 1.57 6.96 -12.63
C LEU A 57 0.19 6.47 -12.16
N PRO A 58 -0.71 6.06 -13.08
CA PRO A 58 -2.06 5.65 -12.72
C PRO A 58 -2.05 4.39 -11.87
N LEU A 59 -2.78 4.39 -10.74
CA LEU A 59 -3.15 3.21 -9.96
C LEU A 59 -4.53 2.67 -10.39
N TYR A 60 -4.79 2.71 -11.69
CA TYR A 60 -5.97 2.14 -12.32
C TYR A 60 -5.64 1.62 -13.72
N GLY A 61 -6.46 0.71 -14.22
CA GLY A 61 -6.32 0.12 -15.55
C GLY A 61 -7.68 -0.17 -16.19
N SER A 62 -7.69 -0.37 -17.51
CA SER A 62 -8.89 -0.75 -18.27
C SER A 62 -8.92 -2.23 -18.68
N GLY A 63 -7.85 -2.98 -18.38
CA GLY A 63 -7.70 -4.37 -18.82
C GLY A 63 -7.52 -4.56 -20.32
N GLY A 64 -7.65 -5.82 -20.76
CA GLY A 64 -7.54 -6.22 -22.15
C GLY A 64 -6.09 -6.36 -22.67
N PHE A 65 -5.95 -6.77 -23.94
CA PHE A 65 -4.64 -7.03 -24.55
C PHE A 65 -3.71 -5.80 -24.59
N ARG A 66 -4.24 -4.57 -24.64
CA ARG A 66 -3.44 -3.34 -24.60
C ARG A 66 -2.77 -3.10 -23.24
N PHE A 67 -3.38 -3.60 -22.17
CA PHE A 67 -2.88 -3.45 -20.81
C PHE A 67 -1.64 -4.30 -20.52
N LEU A 68 -1.42 -5.39 -21.27
CA LEU A 68 -0.20 -6.20 -21.17
C LEU A 68 1.07 -5.41 -21.53
N TRP A 69 0.92 -4.30 -22.25
CA TRP A 69 2.03 -3.46 -22.73
C TRP A 69 2.16 -2.13 -21.98
N ASP A 70 1.22 -1.80 -21.09
CA ASP A 70 1.27 -0.58 -20.29
C ASP A 70 1.99 -0.82 -18.96
N THR A 71 3.24 -0.37 -18.89
CA THR A 71 4.09 -0.51 -17.71
C THR A 71 3.79 0.53 -16.63
N LYS A 72 2.92 1.52 -16.89
CA LYS A 72 2.66 2.61 -15.96
C LYS A 72 1.94 2.14 -14.71
N PHE A 73 0.98 1.22 -14.84
CA PHE A 73 0.28 0.65 -13.69
C PHE A 73 1.22 -0.18 -12.82
N ASP A 74 2.10 -0.98 -13.42
CA ASP A 74 3.15 -1.71 -12.71
C ASP A 74 4.10 -0.75 -11.98
N ALA A 75 4.52 0.34 -12.64
CA ALA A 75 5.33 1.38 -12.02
C ALA A 75 4.61 2.06 -10.84
N ALA A 76 3.31 2.34 -10.98
CA ALA A 76 2.49 2.92 -9.93
C ALA A 76 2.39 1.99 -8.70
N MET A 77 2.17 0.68 -8.91
CA MET A 77 2.12 -0.30 -7.82
C MET A 77 3.47 -0.46 -7.12
N VAL A 78 4.58 -0.40 -7.86
CA VAL A 78 5.93 -0.41 -7.27
C VAL A 78 6.16 0.84 -6.43
N ALA A 79 5.79 2.01 -6.93
CA ALA A 79 5.91 3.28 -6.20
C ALA A 79 5.00 3.31 -4.95
N PHE A 80 3.79 2.75 -5.04
CA PHE A 80 2.91 2.58 -3.89
C PHE A 80 3.55 1.67 -2.82
N LEU A 81 4.18 0.57 -3.25
CA LEU A 81 4.85 -0.34 -2.33
C LEU A 81 6.05 0.31 -1.63
N ASP A 82 6.78 1.19 -2.31
CA ASP A 82 7.84 2.01 -1.74
C ASP A 82 7.28 2.93 -0.64
N CYS A 83 6.18 3.64 -0.89
CA CYS A 83 5.51 4.43 0.15
C CYS A 83 5.07 3.55 1.35
N LEU A 84 4.55 2.36 1.10
CA LEU A 84 4.15 1.44 2.18
C LEU A 84 5.36 0.93 2.98
N GLN A 85 6.52 0.78 2.34
CA GLN A 85 7.78 0.43 3.00
C GLN A 85 8.28 1.58 3.88
N GLN A 86 8.22 2.84 3.43
CA GLN A 86 8.51 4.00 4.28
C GLN A 86 7.55 4.08 5.48
N PHE A 87 6.26 3.84 5.27
CA PHE A 87 5.28 3.75 6.36
C PHE A 87 5.62 2.63 7.35
N LYS A 88 6.02 1.44 6.86
CA LYS A 88 6.49 0.34 7.70
C LYS A 88 7.64 0.79 8.60
N GLU A 89 8.65 1.43 8.00
CA GLU A 89 9.81 1.91 8.75
C GLU A 89 9.41 2.88 9.86
N GLU A 90 8.47 3.80 9.61
CA GLU A 90 7.96 4.70 10.65
C GLU A 90 7.19 3.99 11.77
N VAL A 91 6.33 3.01 11.47
CA VAL A 91 5.55 2.30 12.52
C VAL A 91 6.42 1.32 13.33
N GLU A 92 7.50 0.82 12.73
CA GLU A 92 8.46 -0.08 13.36
C GLU A 92 9.62 0.68 14.04
N LYS A 93 9.66 2.01 13.95
CA LYS A 93 10.69 2.81 14.64
C LYS A 93 10.59 2.68 16.16
N GLY A 94 11.77 2.56 16.78
CA GLY A 94 11.91 2.42 18.22
C GLY A 94 11.65 1.00 18.72
N ASP A 95 11.48 0.85 20.03
CA ASP A 95 11.31 -0.46 20.69
C ASP A 95 9.82 -0.78 20.92
N SER A 96 9.04 -0.73 19.85
CA SER A 96 7.58 -0.97 19.91
C SER A 96 7.22 -2.45 19.98
N GLY A 97 8.17 -3.35 19.66
CA GLY A 97 7.95 -4.78 19.46
C GLY A 97 6.98 -5.12 18.31
N PHE A 98 6.52 -4.11 17.55
CA PHE A 98 5.56 -4.27 16.47
C PHE A 98 6.29 -4.36 15.14
N CYS A 99 5.92 -5.37 14.35
CA CYS A 99 6.36 -5.51 12.97
C CYS A 99 5.18 -5.86 12.06
N LEU A 100 5.16 -5.28 10.85
CA LEU A 100 4.31 -5.74 9.77
C LEU A 100 4.75 -7.14 9.31
N PRO A 101 3.79 -8.04 9.05
CA PRO A 101 4.05 -9.46 8.85
C PRO A 101 4.81 -9.77 7.55
N TYR A 102 4.67 -8.95 6.51
CA TYR A 102 5.30 -9.19 5.22
C TYR A 102 6.37 -8.16 4.90
N LYS A 103 7.55 -8.60 4.47
CA LYS A 103 8.64 -7.72 4.05
C LYS A 103 8.36 -7.20 2.64
N MET A 104 8.80 -5.99 2.33
CA MET A 104 8.57 -5.36 1.03
C MET A 104 9.89 -4.81 0.51
N ASP A 105 10.23 -5.15 -0.73
CA ASP A 105 11.43 -4.66 -1.40
C ASP A 105 11.21 -4.62 -2.91
N ARG A 106 11.59 -3.50 -3.56
CA ARG A 106 11.68 -3.35 -5.02
C ARG A 106 10.50 -3.96 -5.82
N GLY A 107 9.27 -3.74 -5.39
CA GLY A 107 8.07 -4.24 -6.08
C GLY A 107 7.75 -5.71 -5.81
N ARG A 108 8.29 -6.28 -4.73
CA ARG A 108 7.99 -7.63 -4.25
C ARG A 108 7.62 -7.62 -2.78
N ILE A 109 6.78 -8.57 -2.40
CA ILE A 109 6.35 -8.80 -1.02
C ILE A 109 6.69 -10.23 -0.64
N GLU A 110 7.37 -10.39 0.50
CA GLU A 110 7.90 -11.66 0.98
C GLU A 110 7.23 -12.07 2.30
N ASP A 111 6.87 -13.35 2.34
CA ASP A 111 6.48 -14.06 3.56
C ASP A 111 7.70 -14.75 4.16
N ALA A 112 8.27 -14.14 5.20
CA ALA A 112 9.47 -14.64 5.86
C ALA A 112 9.28 -16.03 6.49
N SER A 113 8.04 -16.45 6.76
CA SER A 113 7.76 -17.78 7.33
C SER A 113 7.93 -18.90 6.30
N THR A 114 7.68 -18.61 5.02
CA THR A 114 7.76 -19.58 3.93
C THR A 114 8.93 -19.32 2.97
N GLY A 115 9.56 -18.15 3.05
CA GLY A 115 10.58 -17.68 2.11
C GLY A 115 10.03 -17.30 0.73
N ASN A 116 8.71 -17.35 0.54
CA ASN A 116 8.09 -17.05 -0.74
C ASN A 116 8.01 -15.54 -0.97
N SER A 117 8.36 -15.11 -2.18
CA SER A 117 8.31 -13.71 -2.61
C SER A 117 7.45 -13.56 -3.85
N PHE A 118 6.49 -12.63 -3.83
CA PHE A 118 5.54 -12.38 -4.91
C PHE A 118 5.67 -10.96 -5.43
N SER A 119 5.61 -10.76 -6.75
CA SER A 119 5.66 -9.42 -7.33
C SER A 119 4.28 -8.76 -7.33
N VAL A 120 4.24 -7.44 -7.10
CA VAL A 120 3.03 -6.64 -7.29
C VAL A 120 2.81 -6.25 -8.75
N LYS A 121 3.78 -6.48 -9.63
CA LYS A 121 3.67 -6.24 -11.08
C LYS A 121 2.78 -7.28 -11.73
N ILE A 122 2.09 -6.91 -12.80
CA ILE A 122 1.29 -7.82 -13.62
C ILE A 122 2.14 -8.42 -14.75
N GLN A 123 3.07 -7.65 -15.32
CA GLN A 123 3.92 -8.19 -16.39
C GLN A 123 4.76 -9.37 -15.92
N PHE A 124 4.81 -10.41 -16.75
CA PHE A 124 5.51 -11.67 -16.49
C PHE A 124 5.11 -12.33 -15.16
N ASN A 125 3.86 -12.14 -14.73
CA ASN A 125 3.31 -12.66 -13.49
C ASN A 125 2.01 -13.43 -13.74
N SER A 126 1.66 -14.35 -12.84
CA SER A 126 0.37 -15.04 -12.88
C SER A 126 -0.68 -14.25 -12.09
N GLU A 127 -1.97 -14.38 -12.45
CA GLU A 127 -3.05 -13.73 -11.71
C GLU A 127 -3.11 -14.20 -10.24
N GLU A 128 -2.76 -15.46 -9.98
CA GLU A 128 -2.68 -16.05 -8.64
C GLU A 128 -1.56 -15.41 -7.81
N GLN A 129 -0.36 -15.32 -8.37
CA GLN A 129 0.81 -14.73 -7.69
C GLN A 129 0.61 -13.23 -7.46
N TRP A 130 0.08 -12.51 -8.45
CA TRP A 130 -0.29 -11.11 -8.31
C TRP A 130 -1.35 -10.91 -7.22
N THR A 131 -2.43 -11.69 -7.24
CA THR A 131 -3.47 -11.64 -6.20
C THR A 131 -2.90 -11.96 -4.82
N LYS A 132 -1.96 -12.91 -4.71
CA LYS A 132 -1.28 -13.24 -3.46
C LYS A 132 -0.44 -12.07 -2.95
N ALA A 133 0.32 -11.40 -3.83
CA ALA A 133 1.08 -10.20 -3.48
C ALA A 133 0.14 -9.10 -2.94
N LEU A 134 -0.97 -8.81 -3.64
CA LEU A 134 -1.94 -7.81 -3.18
C LEU A 134 -2.62 -8.17 -1.87
N LYS A 135 -2.88 -9.46 -1.63
CA LYS A 135 -3.38 -9.92 -0.33
C LYS A 135 -2.40 -9.61 0.81
N PHE A 136 -1.10 -9.82 0.59
CA PHE A 136 -0.08 -9.50 1.58
C PHE A 136 0.07 -8.00 1.79
N LEU A 137 0.02 -7.20 0.72
CA LEU A 137 -0.02 -5.74 0.78
C LEU A 137 -1.17 -5.25 1.66
N LEU A 138 -2.39 -5.72 1.40
CA LEU A 138 -3.58 -5.34 2.19
C LEU A 138 -3.49 -5.82 3.65
N THR A 139 -2.82 -6.95 3.89
CA THR A 139 -2.61 -7.44 5.26
C THR A 139 -1.65 -6.53 6.02
N ASN A 140 -0.54 -6.09 5.40
CA ASN A 140 0.35 -5.09 5.99
C ASN A 140 -0.40 -3.79 6.31
N LEU A 141 -1.22 -3.29 5.39
CA LEU A 141 -2.06 -2.10 5.63
C LEU A 141 -3.04 -2.30 6.80
N LYS A 142 -3.67 -3.47 6.90
CA LYS A 142 -4.56 -3.80 8.03
C LYS A 142 -3.82 -3.77 9.37
N TRP A 143 -2.63 -4.33 9.43
CA TRP A 143 -1.78 -4.30 10.63
C TRP A 143 -1.33 -2.88 10.96
N GLY A 144 -0.91 -2.11 9.96
CA GLY A 144 -0.59 -0.69 10.10
C GLY A 144 -1.76 0.12 10.67
N LEU A 145 -2.96 -0.05 10.11
CA LEU A 145 -4.18 0.60 10.61
C LEU A 145 -4.44 0.25 12.08
N ALA A 146 -4.33 -1.03 12.46
CA ALA A 146 -4.55 -1.46 13.84
C ALA A 146 -3.53 -0.82 14.80
N TRP A 147 -2.25 -0.80 14.42
CA TRP A 147 -1.20 -0.17 15.22
C TRP A 147 -1.45 1.32 15.38
N VAL A 148 -1.66 2.03 14.28
CA VAL A 148 -1.91 3.48 14.24
C VAL A 148 -3.11 3.82 15.13
N SER A 149 -4.21 3.05 15.03
CA SER A 149 -5.40 3.22 15.88
C SER A 149 -5.10 3.01 17.38
N SER A 150 -4.24 2.05 17.71
CA SER A 150 -3.85 1.77 19.10
C SER A 150 -3.01 2.89 19.73
N GLN A 151 -2.18 3.58 18.94
CA GLN A 151 -1.38 4.71 19.45
C GLN A 151 -2.29 5.91 19.76
N PHE A 152 -3.33 6.16 18.96
CA PHE A 152 -4.29 7.23 19.27
C PHE A 152 -5.05 7.03 20.56
N ALA A 153 -5.49 5.79 20.83
CA ALA A 153 -6.16 5.49 22.08
C ALA A 153 -5.25 5.77 23.29
N LYS A 154 -3.94 5.45 23.17
CA LYS A 154 -2.95 5.74 24.22
C LYS A 154 -2.74 7.24 24.42
N ASP A 155 -2.62 8.01 23.34
CA ASP A 155 -2.43 9.47 23.41
C ASP A 155 -3.61 10.16 24.07
N GLN A 156 -4.84 9.76 23.73
CA GLN A 156 -6.05 10.31 24.34
C GLN A 156 -6.12 10.00 25.85
N ILE A 157 -5.79 8.77 26.25
CA ILE A 157 -5.73 8.39 27.67
C ILE A 157 -4.66 9.21 28.41
N LYS A 158 -3.50 9.43 27.80
CA LYS A 158 -2.42 10.23 28.38
C LYS A 158 -2.83 11.70 28.58
N TYR A 159 -3.49 12.29 27.58
CA TYR A 159 -4.02 13.65 27.67
C TYR A 159 -5.01 13.79 28.84
N LEU A 160 -6.03 12.91 28.91
CA LEU A 160 -7.03 12.94 29.97
C LEU A 160 -6.43 12.75 31.38
N LYS A 161 -5.41 11.90 31.52
CA LYS A 161 -4.70 11.72 32.80
C LYS A 161 -3.91 12.95 33.24
N ASN A 162 -3.44 13.76 32.30
CA ASN A 162 -2.68 14.97 32.60
C ASN A 162 -3.61 16.16 32.95
N GLU A 163 -4.84 16.19 32.44
CA GLU A 163 -5.84 17.23 32.74
C GLU A 163 -6.53 17.04 34.10
N LEU A 164 -6.51 15.80 34.62
CA LEU A 164 -7.05 15.43 35.94
C LEU A 164 -6.02 15.55 37.09
N ARG A 165 -4.82 16.08 36.82
CA ARG A 165 -3.76 16.36 37.81
C ARG A 165 -3.61 17.86 37.98
#